data_AF-A0A496U9M3-F1
#
_entry.id   AF-A0A496U9M3-F1
#
_cell.length_a   1.000
_cell.length_b   1.000
_cell.length_c   1.000
_cell.angle_alpha   90.00
_cell.angle_beta   90.00
_cell.angle_gamma   90.00
#
_symmetry.space_group_name_H-M   'P 1'
#
loop_
_entity.id
_entity.type
_entity.pdbx_description
1 polymer ?
#
loop_
_entity_poly.entity_id
_entity_poly.type
_entity_poly.pdbx_seq_one_letter_code
_entity_poly.pdbx_strand_id
1 'polypeptide(L)'
;MFRQFRKIESGEQIVVGYDLSMGGPDYSAAQFMSRTKYDVPLVYHSNVIATEATNAIVPVLEKIFEITGIPPVIAPERNSGGVFEIERMVEMNRLGKYQVFVEPTGAGTMGTTPSKRYGWTTSSTTRPKMLEDLKHALDKNLIRVYDSATVNEMFAFIVTQTSHAWRAQAERGAHDDLIMSLAIALQLHQDARVAQMSDEQWDTAIDQIPDVNLIDSKGFY
;
A
#
# COMPACT_ATOMS: atom_id res chain seq x y z
N MET A 1 -11.92 7.85 5.70
CA MET A 1 -11.52 8.20 7.09
C MET A 1 -10.49 7.19 7.63
N PHE A 2 -9.53 7.66 8.43
CA PHE A 2 -8.52 6.82 9.07
C PHE A 2 -9.05 6.14 10.33
N ARG A 3 -8.63 4.90 10.57
CA ARG A 3 -8.87 4.12 11.79
C ARG A 3 -7.55 3.53 12.27
N GLN A 4 -7.08 3.98 13.44
CA GLN A 4 -5.86 3.48 14.07
C GLN A 4 -6.21 2.53 15.21
N PHE A 5 -5.68 1.31 15.15
CA PHE A 5 -5.92 0.25 16.13
C PHE A 5 -4.74 0.06 17.08
N ARG A 6 -3.54 0.37 16.61
CA ARG A 6 -2.30 0.29 17.38
C ARG A 6 -1.39 1.48 17.06
N LYS A 7 -0.68 1.98 18.08
CA LYS A 7 0.38 2.97 17.88
C LYS A 7 1.53 2.35 17.10
N ILE A 8 2.00 3.05 16.08
CA ILE A 8 3.21 2.69 15.34
C ILE A 8 4.42 3.12 16.19
N GLU A 9 5.40 2.23 16.32
CA GLU A 9 6.61 2.45 17.14
C GLU A 9 7.85 2.71 16.27
N SER A 10 8.88 3.24 16.91
CA SER A 10 10.19 3.46 16.27
C SER A 10 10.77 2.14 15.74
N GLY A 11 11.43 2.19 14.59
CA GLY A 11 12.03 1.03 13.92
C GLY A 11 11.04 0.08 13.25
N GLU A 12 9.74 0.36 13.23
CA GLU A 12 8.78 -0.47 12.52
C GLU A 12 8.85 -0.29 10.99
N GLN A 13 8.79 -1.42 10.28
CA GLN A 13 8.74 -1.43 8.82
C GLN A 13 7.29 -1.51 8.37
N ILE A 14 6.78 -0.42 7.82
CA ILE A 14 5.39 -0.34 7.36
C ILE A 14 5.33 -0.50 5.84
N VAL A 15 4.46 -1.39 5.39
CA VAL A 15 4.05 -1.51 3.99
C VAL A 15 2.59 -1.15 3.85
N VAL A 16 2.24 -0.56 2.71
CA VAL A 16 0.90 -0.02 2.48
C VAL A 16 0.37 -0.55 1.16
N GLY A 17 -0.67 -1.37 1.21
CA GLY A 17 -1.46 -1.68 0.01
C GLY A 17 -2.54 -0.63 -0.15
N TYR A 18 -2.67 -0.07 -1.35
CA TYR A 18 -3.59 1.03 -1.62
C TYR A 18 -4.45 0.72 -2.84
N ASP A 19 -5.75 0.52 -2.63
CA ASP A 19 -6.74 0.35 -3.67
C ASP A 19 -7.40 1.70 -4.00
N LEU A 20 -7.39 2.06 -5.28
CA LEU A 20 -7.75 3.38 -5.79
C LEU A 20 -9.15 3.36 -6.39
N SER A 21 -10.05 4.19 -5.86
CA SER A 21 -11.36 4.43 -6.47
C SER A 21 -11.33 5.65 -7.39
N MET A 22 -11.99 5.54 -8.55
CA MET A 22 -12.25 6.68 -9.45
C MET A 22 -13.50 7.47 -9.04
N GLY A 23 -14.11 7.15 -7.89
CA GLY A 23 -15.36 7.70 -7.40
C GLY A 23 -16.58 6.85 -7.80
N GLY A 24 -17.74 7.17 -7.23
CA GLY A 24 -18.98 6.41 -7.42
C GLY A 24 -19.24 5.43 -6.28
N PRO A 25 -19.62 4.17 -6.55
CA PRO A 25 -19.91 3.20 -5.49
C PRO A 25 -18.66 2.68 -4.77
N ASP A 26 -17.49 2.75 -5.42
CA ASP A 26 -16.25 2.15 -4.94
C ASP A 26 -15.51 3.09 -3.98
N TYR A 27 -14.79 2.53 -3.01
CA TYR A 27 -14.11 3.28 -1.98
C TYR A 27 -12.60 3.29 -2.22
N SER A 28 -11.94 4.40 -1.88
CA SER A 28 -10.48 4.40 -1.78
C SER A 28 -10.07 3.80 -0.43
N ALA A 29 -9.26 2.75 -0.46
CA ALA A 29 -8.88 1.97 0.73
C ALA A 29 -7.36 1.75 0.80
N ALA A 30 -6.75 2.01 1.95
CA ALA A 30 -5.35 1.70 2.18
C ALA A 30 -5.11 0.99 3.51
N GLN A 31 -4.35 -0.10 3.48
CA GLN A 31 -4.06 -0.96 4.63
C GLN A 31 -2.57 -0.82 4.97
N PHE A 32 -2.28 -0.27 6.15
CA PHE A 32 -0.91 -0.07 6.62
C PHE A 32 -0.53 -1.26 7.49
N MET A 33 0.26 -2.17 6.92
CA MET A 33 0.69 -3.41 7.56
C MET A 33 2.12 -3.26 8.11
N SER A 34 2.31 -3.64 9.37
CA SER A 34 3.62 -3.75 9.99
C SER A 34 4.27 -5.08 9.63
N ARG A 35 5.41 -5.03 8.96
CA ARG A 35 6.20 -6.24 8.68
C ARG A 35 6.90 -6.79 9.91
N THR A 36 7.23 -5.93 10.88
CA THR A 36 7.92 -6.33 12.11
C THR A 36 6.97 -6.99 13.10
N LYS A 37 5.73 -6.51 13.18
CA LYS A 37 4.72 -7.00 14.14
C LYS A 37 3.64 -7.89 13.54
N TYR A 38 3.67 -8.10 12.22
CA TYR A 38 2.74 -8.95 11.49
C TYR A 38 1.27 -8.57 11.76
N ASP A 39 0.97 -7.27 11.77
CA ASP A 39 -0.35 -6.75 12.04
C ASP A 39 -0.69 -5.51 11.22
N VAL A 40 -1.95 -5.10 11.21
CA VAL A 40 -2.44 -3.93 10.47
C VAL A 40 -2.82 -2.81 11.44
N PRO A 41 -1.85 -1.97 11.90
CA PRO A 41 -2.10 -0.94 12.90
C PRO A 41 -3.00 0.22 12.45
N LEU A 42 -3.09 0.49 11.15
CA LEU A 42 -3.77 1.66 10.60
C LEU A 42 -4.46 1.33 9.27
N VAL A 43 -5.67 1.86 9.09
CA VAL A 43 -6.48 1.67 7.88
C VAL A 43 -7.05 3.01 7.44
N TYR A 44 -7.01 3.27 6.14
CA TYR A 44 -7.76 4.33 5.48
C TYR A 44 -8.89 3.71 4.66
N HIS A 45 -10.11 4.23 4.78
CA HIS A 45 -11.24 3.80 3.96
C HIS A 45 -12.22 4.95 3.79
N SER A 46 -12.45 5.42 2.55
CA SER A 46 -13.32 6.57 2.30
C SER A 46 -13.94 6.51 0.90
N ASN A 47 -15.21 6.88 0.77
CA ASN A 47 -15.86 7.09 -0.53
C ASN A 47 -15.44 8.47 -1.06
N VAL A 48 -14.23 8.53 -1.58
CA VAL A 48 -13.66 9.71 -2.24
C VAL A 48 -12.83 9.24 -3.42
N ILE A 49 -12.62 10.13 -4.37
CA ILE A 49 -11.75 9.85 -5.51
C ILE A 49 -10.29 9.69 -5.06
N ALA A 50 -9.53 8.94 -5.85
CA ALA A 50 -8.10 8.69 -5.71
C ALA A 50 -7.29 9.94 -5.30
N THR A 51 -7.49 11.07 -5.99
CA THR A 51 -6.81 12.34 -5.70
C THR A 51 -7.04 12.85 -4.27
N GLU A 52 -8.27 12.77 -3.77
CA GLU A 52 -8.58 13.22 -2.40
C GLU A 52 -8.01 12.25 -1.36
N ALA A 53 -8.08 10.94 -1.63
CA ALA A 53 -7.49 9.92 -0.78
C ALA A 53 -5.97 10.04 -0.70
N THR A 54 -5.27 10.24 -1.83
CA THR A 54 -3.81 10.43 -1.85
C THR A 54 -3.38 11.67 -1.07
N ASN A 55 -4.12 12.78 -1.20
CA ASN A 55 -3.86 13.98 -0.41
C ASN A 55 -3.99 13.73 1.11
N ALA A 56 -4.83 12.79 1.53
CA ALA A 56 -4.97 12.38 2.92
C ALA A 56 -3.88 11.38 3.35
N ILE A 57 -3.46 10.48 2.46
CA ILE A 57 -2.49 9.40 2.74
C ILE A 57 -1.05 9.90 2.78
N VAL A 58 -0.63 10.78 1.86
CA VAL A 58 0.78 11.22 1.78
C VAL A 58 1.29 11.82 3.10
N PRO A 59 0.59 12.76 3.76
CA PRO A 59 1.05 13.29 5.06
C PRO A 59 1.18 12.21 6.14
N VAL A 60 0.37 11.14 6.07
CA VAL A 60 0.44 10.01 7.00
C VAL A 60 1.67 9.15 6.72
N LEU A 61 2.03 8.92 5.45
CA LEU A 61 3.28 8.23 5.09
C LEU A 61 4.50 8.98 5.62
N GLU A 62 4.52 10.31 5.44
CA GLU A 62 5.57 11.17 5.99
C GLU A 62 5.63 11.09 7.52
N LYS A 63 4.46 11.07 8.17
CA LYS A 63 4.41 10.96 9.63
C LYS A 63 4.90 9.62 10.14
N ILE A 64 4.61 8.54 9.41
CA ILE A 64 5.13 7.21 9.73
C ILE A 64 6.64 7.24 9.68
N PHE A 65 7.24 7.79 8.63
CA PHE A 65 8.70 7.95 8.53
C PHE A 65 9.29 8.72 9.72
N GLU A 66 8.67 9.82 10.14
CA GLU A 66 9.13 10.59 11.31
C GLU A 66 9.08 9.79 12.63
N ILE A 67 8.15 8.85 12.76
CA ILE A 67 7.99 8.01 13.97
C ILE A 67 8.94 6.81 13.92
N THR A 68 8.96 6.12 12.78
CA THR A 68 9.69 4.85 12.62
C THR A 68 11.16 5.08 12.33
N GLY A 69 11.51 6.21 11.73
CA GLY A 69 12.81 6.41 11.08
C GLY A 69 13.00 5.49 9.87
N ILE A 70 11.93 4.93 9.29
CA ILE A 70 11.94 3.99 8.14
C ILE A 70 10.88 4.40 7.12
N PRO A 71 11.20 4.59 5.82
CA PRO A 71 10.24 5.11 4.87
C PRO A 71 9.26 3.97 4.56
N PRO A 72 7.94 4.20 4.73
CA PRO A 72 6.98 3.17 4.38
C PRO A 72 6.99 2.93 2.87
N VAL A 73 6.78 1.67 2.47
CA VAL A 73 6.64 1.30 1.06
C VAL A 73 5.17 1.14 0.73
N ILE A 74 4.68 1.94 -0.21
CA ILE A 74 3.28 1.94 -0.65
C ILE A 74 3.15 1.40 -2.08
N ALA A 75 2.19 0.51 -2.30
CA ALA A 75 1.80 0.02 -3.62
C ALA A 75 0.35 0.41 -3.91
N PRO A 76 0.14 1.49 -4.66
CA PRO A 76 -1.17 1.80 -5.22
C PRO A 76 -1.50 0.85 -6.37
N GLU A 77 -2.76 0.44 -6.48
CA GLU A 77 -3.25 -0.35 -7.60
C GLU A 77 -3.18 0.47 -8.90
N ARG A 78 -2.66 -0.11 -9.98
CA ARG A 78 -2.49 0.58 -11.28
C ARG A 78 -3.76 0.61 -12.13
N ASN A 79 -4.77 -0.17 -11.77
CA ASN A 79 -5.94 -0.36 -12.60
C ASN A 79 -6.84 0.87 -12.65
N SER A 80 -7.81 0.86 -13.57
CA SER A 80 -8.89 1.85 -13.64
C SER A 80 -8.45 3.33 -13.73
N GLY A 81 -7.22 3.61 -14.20
CA GLY A 81 -6.69 4.98 -14.29
C GLY A 81 -5.74 5.37 -13.15
N GLY A 82 -5.44 4.46 -12.22
CA GLY A 82 -4.52 4.67 -11.10
C GLY A 82 -3.10 5.07 -11.50
N VAL A 83 -2.69 4.84 -12.75
CA VAL A 83 -1.35 5.23 -13.26
C VAL A 83 -1.06 6.72 -13.07
N PHE A 84 -2.01 7.60 -13.37
CA PHE A 84 -1.79 9.05 -13.22
C PHE A 84 -1.65 9.46 -11.76
N GLU A 85 -2.43 8.85 -10.88
CA GLU A 85 -2.36 9.12 -9.44
C GLU A 85 -1.06 8.58 -8.83
N ILE A 86 -0.57 7.43 -9.31
CA ILE A 86 0.72 6.88 -8.92
C ILE A 86 1.85 7.82 -9.33
N GLU A 87 1.86 8.33 -10.55
CA GLU A 87 2.87 9.28 -11.02
C GLU A 87 2.86 10.56 -10.17
N ARG A 88 1.68 11.11 -9.90
CA ARG A 88 1.51 12.23 -8.97
C ARG A 88 2.06 11.91 -7.58
N MET A 89 1.77 10.73 -7.04
CA MET A 89 2.25 10.32 -5.73
C MET A 89 3.78 10.16 -5.72
N VAL A 90 4.41 9.77 -6.82
CA VAL A 90 5.87 9.78 -6.94
C VAL A 90 6.41 11.22 -6.92
N GLU A 91 5.77 12.16 -7.63
CA GLU A 91 6.18 13.57 -7.66
C GLU A 91 5.96 14.30 -6.32
N MET A 92 4.97 13.89 -5.54
CA MET A 92 4.71 14.42 -4.19
C MET A 92 5.82 14.05 -3.20
N ASN A 93 6.56 12.96 -3.44
CA ASN A 93 7.61 12.46 -2.57
C ASN A 93 8.94 13.24 -2.68
N ARG A 94 8.88 14.57 -2.55
CA ARG A 94 10.05 15.45 -2.75
C ARG A 94 11.16 15.24 -1.72
N LEU A 95 10.79 14.76 -0.52
CA LEU A 95 11.67 14.58 0.61
C LEU A 95 12.12 13.11 0.79
N GLY A 96 11.73 12.20 -0.11
CA GLY A 96 12.09 10.78 0.01
C GLY A 96 11.54 10.07 1.25
N LYS A 97 10.50 10.63 1.90
CA LYS A 97 9.94 10.13 3.17
C LYS A 97 9.13 8.84 3.01
N TYR A 98 8.81 8.42 1.79
CA TYR A 98 8.20 7.11 1.52
C TYR A 98 8.73 6.55 0.20
N GLN A 99 8.36 5.32 -0.13
CA GLN A 99 8.72 4.71 -1.41
C GLN A 99 7.47 4.20 -2.11
N VAL A 100 7.37 4.46 -3.41
CA VAL A 100 6.33 3.84 -4.24
C VAL A 100 6.88 2.55 -4.82
N PHE A 101 6.21 1.43 -4.57
CA PHE A 101 6.62 0.12 -5.04
C PHE A 101 6.83 0.11 -6.56
N VAL A 102 7.85 -0.60 -7.03
CA VAL A 102 8.14 -0.76 -8.46
C VAL A 102 7.99 -2.23 -8.82
N GLU A 103 7.03 -2.52 -9.70
CA GLU A 103 6.86 -3.84 -10.27
C GLU A 103 8.09 -4.25 -11.09
N PRO A 104 8.54 -5.51 -10.95
CA PRO A 104 9.60 -6.03 -11.81
C PRO A 104 9.07 -6.12 -13.24
N THR A 105 9.56 -5.27 -14.12
CA THR A 105 9.41 -5.44 -15.56
C THR A 105 10.30 -6.62 -15.98
N GLY A 106 9.69 -7.67 -16.54
CA GLY A 106 10.45 -8.80 -17.09
C GLY A 106 11.55 -8.30 -18.02
N ALA A 107 12.74 -8.89 -17.88
CA ALA A 107 13.99 -8.49 -18.54
C ALA A 107 13.76 -7.89 -19.93
N GLY A 108 13.84 -6.56 -20.01
CA GLY A 108 13.68 -5.84 -21.26
C GLY A 108 14.81 -6.23 -22.22
N THR A 109 14.43 -6.50 -23.47
CA THR A 109 15.35 -6.66 -24.60
C THR A 109 16.39 -5.54 -24.57
N MET A 110 17.66 -5.90 -24.67
CA MET A 110 18.79 -4.97 -24.61
C MET A 110 18.59 -3.78 -25.56
N GLY A 111 18.50 -2.56 -25.02
CA GLY A 111 18.54 -1.34 -25.82
C GLY A 111 17.60 -0.20 -25.41
N THR A 112 16.67 -0.39 -24.47
CA THR A 112 15.84 0.71 -23.94
C THR A 112 15.94 0.76 -22.42
N THR A 113 16.17 1.95 -21.85
CA THR A 113 16.14 2.15 -20.40
C THR A 113 14.81 1.57 -19.88
N PRO A 114 14.82 0.54 -19.02
CA PRO A 114 13.58 -0.09 -18.58
C PRO A 114 12.73 0.97 -17.88
N SER A 115 11.54 1.24 -18.40
CA SER A 115 10.61 2.16 -17.74
C SER A 115 10.22 1.56 -16.39
N LYS A 116 10.44 2.31 -15.31
CA LYS A 116 10.03 1.91 -13.96
C LYS A 116 8.51 1.83 -13.91
N ARG A 117 7.99 0.65 -13.57
CA ARG A 117 6.55 0.41 -13.47
C ARG A 117 6.11 0.57 -12.01
N TYR A 118 5.67 1.77 -11.61
CA TYR A 118 5.25 2.05 -10.23
C TYR A 118 3.87 1.49 -9.87
N GLY A 119 3.67 1.05 -8.64
CA GLY A 119 2.41 0.48 -8.15
C GLY A 119 2.24 -1.00 -8.45
N TRP A 120 1.03 -1.54 -8.23
CA TRP A 120 0.69 -2.95 -8.36
C TRP A 120 -0.35 -3.18 -9.47
N THR A 121 -0.07 -4.10 -10.39
CA THR A 121 -0.98 -4.50 -11.46
C THR A 121 -1.81 -5.69 -11.01
N THR A 122 -3.10 -5.46 -10.75
CA THR A 122 -4.05 -6.55 -10.53
C THR A 122 -4.58 -7.06 -11.86
N SER A 123 -4.23 -8.29 -12.23
CA SER A 123 -4.65 -8.95 -13.46
C SER A 123 -5.47 -10.20 -13.13
N SER A 124 -5.98 -10.87 -14.17
CA SER A 124 -6.63 -12.18 -14.02
C SER A 124 -5.70 -13.28 -13.46
N THR A 125 -4.38 -13.04 -13.44
CA THR A 125 -3.40 -13.98 -12.89
C THR A 125 -2.93 -13.59 -11.49
N THR A 126 -2.74 -12.29 -11.20
CA THR A 126 -2.27 -11.84 -9.87
C THR A 126 -3.40 -11.81 -8.84
N ARG A 127 -4.63 -11.48 -9.24
CA ARG A 127 -5.79 -11.40 -8.33
C ARG A 127 -6.10 -12.72 -7.62
N PRO A 128 -6.24 -13.88 -8.30
CA PRO A 128 -6.54 -15.13 -7.60
C PRO A 128 -5.43 -15.51 -6.62
N LYS A 129 -4.18 -15.34 -7.03
CA LYS A 129 -3.00 -15.66 -6.21
C LYS A 129 -2.94 -14.82 -4.93
N MET A 130 -3.02 -13.49 -5.03
CA MET A 130 -2.92 -12.62 -3.85
C MET A 130 -4.06 -12.85 -2.85
N LEU A 131 -5.25 -13.22 -3.33
CA LEU A 131 -6.39 -13.56 -2.50
C LEU A 131 -6.25 -14.95 -1.84
N GLU A 132 -5.69 -15.91 -2.56
CA GLU A 132 -5.35 -17.23 -2.01
C GLU A 132 -4.28 -17.12 -0.91
N ASP A 133 -3.23 -16.33 -1.15
CA ASP A 133 -2.19 -16.03 -0.16
C ASP A 133 -2.77 -15.33 1.08
N LEU A 134 -3.68 -14.37 0.88
CA LEU A 134 -4.40 -13.71 1.97
C LEU A 134 -5.23 -14.69 2.78
N LYS A 135 -6.01 -15.55 2.10
CA LYS A 135 -6.78 -16.59 2.77
C LYS A 135 -5.88 -17.51 3.60
N HIS A 136 -4.76 -17.96 3.03
CA HIS A 136 -3.81 -18.81 3.74
C HIS A 136 -3.23 -18.09 4.97
N ALA A 137 -2.86 -16.81 4.85
CA ALA A 137 -2.35 -16.02 5.97
C ALA A 137 -3.36 -15.87 7.11
N LEU A 138 -4.64 -15.68 6.79
CA LEU A 138 -5.72 -15.58 7.77
C LEU A 138 -6.01 -16.94 8.42
N ASP A 139 -6.17 -18.00 7.62
CA ASP A 139 -6.46 -19.36 8.10
C ASP A 139 -5.36 -19.88 9.05
N LYS A 140 -4.12 -19.45 8.84
CA LYS A 140 -2.94 -19.80 9.66
C LYS A 140 -2.63 -18.79 10.75
N ASN A 141 -3.42 -17.73 10.92
CA ASN A 141 -3.18 -16.64 11.87
C ASN A 141 -1.78 -16.01 11.73
N LEU A 142 -1.28 -15.87 10.50
CA LEU A 142 0.05 -15.28 10.22
C LEU A 142 0.03 -13.75 10.31
N ILE A 143 -1.15 -13.14 10.18
CA ILE A 143 -1.33 -11.69 10.24
C ILE A 143 -2.48 -11.35 11.19
N ARG A 144 -2.37 -10.23 11.89
CA ARG A 144 -3.42 -9.72 12.77
C ARG A 144 -4.14 -8.52 12.16
N VAL A 145 -5.44 -8.70 11.91
CA VAL A 145 -6.35 -7.66 11.40
C VAL A 145 -7.30 -7.25 12.52
N TYR A 146 -7.39 -5.94 12.79
CA TYR A 146 -8.24 -5.39 13.85
C TYR A 146 -9.54 -4.77 13.32
N ASP A 147 -9.53 -4.32 12.06
CA ASP A 147 -10.62 -3.54 11.49
C ASP A 147 -11.84 -4.42 11.21
N SER A 148 -12.93 -4.16 11.95
CA SER A 148 -14.17 -4.92 11.79
C SER A 148 -14.80 -4.75 10.41
N ALA A 149 -14.61 -3.60 9.75
CA ALA A 149 -15.10 -3.39 8.38
C ALA A 149 -14.36 -4.31 7.40
N THR A 150 -13.03 -4.38 7.48
CA THR A 150 -12.20 -5.31 6.70
C THR A 150 -12.64 -6.76 6.94
N VAL A 151 -12.88 -7.16 8.20
CA VAL A 151 -13.36 -8.51 8.54
C VAL A 151 -14.76 -8.79 7.97
N ASN A 152 -15.66 -7.81 7.99
CA ASN A 152 -17.00 -7.97 7.43
C ASN A 152 -16.97 -8.18 5.92
N GLU A 153 -16.10 -7.45 5.19
CA GLU A 153 -15.90 -7.69 3.75
C GLU A 153 -15.43 -9.12 3.51
N MET A 154 -14.49 -9.65 4.31
CA MET A 154 -14.00 -11.03 4.15
C MET A 154 -15.11 -12.08 4.23
N PHE A 155 -16.11 -11.87 5.09
CA PHE A 155 -17.28 -12.76 5.17
C PHE A 155 -18.21 -12.66 3.96
N ALA A 156 -18.28 -11.49 3.33
CA ALA A 156 -19.08 -11.22 2.14
C ALA A 156 -18.34 -11.56 0.82
N PHE A 157 -17.09 -12.04 0.92
CA PHE A 157 -16.28 -12.36 -0.24
C PHE A 157 -16.54 -13.80 -0.71
N ILE A 158 -17.28 -13.94 -1.80
CA ILE A 158 -17.70 -15.23 -2.33
C ILE A 158 -16.98 -15.58 -3.63
N VAL A 159 -16.77 -16.87 -3.85
CA VAL A 159 -16.26 -17.38 -5.13
C VAL A 159 -17.46 -17.63 -6.04
N THR A 160 -17.63 -16.80 -7.07
CA THR A 160 -18.70 -16.93 -8.06
C THR A 160 -18.19 -17.56 -9.34
N GLN A 161 -19.02 -18.37 -9.99
CA GLN A 161 -18.71 -18.91 -11.30
C GLN A 161 -19.16 -17.91 -12.38
N THR A 162 -18.22 -17.39 -13.14
CA THR A 162 -18.53 -16.70 -14.41
C THR A 162 -18.60 -17.72 -15.54
N SER A 163 -19.14 -17.34 -16.70
CA SER A 163 -19.32 -18.22 -17.87
C SER A 163 -18.05 -18.93 -18.34
N HIS A 164 -16.86 -18.47 -17.94
CA HIS A 164 -15.57 -19.00 -18.39
C HIS A 164 -14.55 -19.27 -17.26
N ALA A 165 -14.79 -18.83 -16.01
CA ALA A 165 -13.85 -19.03 -14.89
C ALA A 165 -14.51 -18.80 -13.53
N TRP A 166 -13.96 -19.40 -12.47
CA TRP A 166 -14.29 -19.06 -11.09
C TRP A 166 -13.58 -17.76 -10.69
N ARG A 167 -14.34 -16.78 -10.20
CA ARG A 167 -13.82 -15.48 -9.76
C ARG A 167 -14.31 -15.17 -8.35
N ALA A 168 -13.37 -14.84 -7.48
CA ALA A 168 -13.67 -14.34 -6.15
C ALA A 168 -14.01 -12.84 -6.23
N GLN A 169 -15.20 -12.49 -5.75
CA GLN A 169 -15.74 -11.14 -5.76
C GLN A 169 -16.67 -10.93 -4.56
N ALA A 170 -16.89 -9.68 -4.18
CA ALA A 170 -17.89 -9.35 -3.19
C ALA A 170 -19.30 -9.79 -3.64
N GLU A 171 -20.14 -10.18 -2.68
CA GLU A 171 -21.57 -10.39 -2.93
C GLU A 171 -22.25 -9.15 -3.54
N ARG A 172 -23.41 -9.34 -4.15
CA ARG A 172 -24.13 -8.26 -4.82
C ARG A 172 -24.50 -7.16 -3.81
N GLY A 173 -23.84 -6.00 -3.91
CA GLY A 173 -24.03 -4.86 -3.01
C GLY A 173 -23.01 -4.77 -1.87
N ALA A 174 -21.99 -5.64 -1.84
CA ALA A 174 -20.85 -5.56 -0.96
C ALA A 174 -19.62 -4.98 -1.68
N HIS A 175 -18.67 -4.47 -0.90
CA HIS A 175 -17.41 -3.87 -1.37
C HIS A 175 -16.25 -4.87 -1.18
N ASP A 176 -15.22 -4.79 -2.04
CA ASP A 176 -13.98 -5.56 -1.92
C ASP A 176 -12.72 -4.69 -1.71
N ASP A 177 -12.87 -3.37 -1.63
CA ASP A 177 -11.77 -2.41 -1.58
C ASP A 177 -10.82 -2.66 -0.37
N LEU A 178 -11.35 -3.00 0.82
CA LEU A 178 -10.51 -3.27 2.01
C LEU A 178 -9.78 -4.61 1.90
N ILE A 179 -10.39 -5.62 1.27
CA ILE A 179 -9.74 -6.91 1.01
C ILE A 179 -8.64 -6.74 -0.03
N MET A 180 -8.92 -6.02 -1.12
CA MET A 180 -7.99 -5.82 -2.22
C MET A 180 -6.75 -5.05 -1.74
N SER A 181 -6.95 -3.94 -1.03
CA SER A 181 -5.83 -3.20 -0.40
C SER A 181 -5.05 -4.05 0.61
N LEU A 182 -5.72 -4.93 1.39
CA LEU A 182 -5.04 -5.81 2.35
C LEU A 182 -4.22 -6.90 1.64
N ALA A 183 -4.76 -7.48 0.58
CA ALA A 183 -4.06 -8.47 -0.23
C ALA A 183 -2.81 -7.87 -0.88
N ILE A 184 -2.86 -6.63 -1.39
CA ILE A 184 -1.68 -5.93 -1.90
C ILE A 184 -0.65 -5.71 -0.78
N ALA A 185 -1.09 -5.26 0.41
CA ALA A 185 -0.20 -5.06 1.55
C ALA A 185 0.52 -6.35 1.97
N LEU A 186 -0.18 -7.49 1.93
CA LEU A 186 0.41 -8.80 2.21
C LEU A 186 1.44 -9.22 1.16
N GLN A 187 1.19 -8.95 -0.12
CA GLN A 187 2.18 -9.23 -1.18
C GLN A 187 3.45 -8.40 -0.98
N LEU A 188 3.33 -7.11 -0.61
CA LEU A 188 4.48 -6.30 -0.23
C LEU A 188 5.21 -6.82 1.01
N HIS A 189 4.46 -7.30 2.01
CA HIS A 189 5.05 -7.88 3.20
C HIS A 189 5.93 -9.09 2.88
N GLN A 190 5.48 -9.93 1.94
CA GLN A 190 6.19 -11.13 1.47
C GLN A 190 7.33 -10.82 0.49
N ASP A 191 7.34 -9.65 -0.13
CA ASP A 191 8.35 -9.28 -1.10
C ASP A 191 9.72 -9.05 -0.44
N ALA A 192 10.68 -9.90 -0.80
CA ALA A 192 12.05 -9.81 -0.30
C ALA A 192 12.77 -8.51 -0.73
N ARG A 193 12.29 -7.80 -1.75
CA ARG A 193 12.86 -6.53 -2.24
C ARG A 193 12.38 -5.34 -1.42
N VAL A 194 11.30 -5.50 -0.67
CA VAL A 194 10.82 -4.51 0.31
C VAL A 194 11.69 -4.57 1.60
N ALA A 195 12.84 -5.24 1.54
CA ALA A 195 13.79 -5.44 2.64
C ALA A 195 14.42 -4.13 3.15
N GLN A 196 14.85 -4.25 4.41
CA GLN A 196 15.34 -3.21 5.29
C GLN A 196 16.38 -2.33 4.58
N MET A 197 16.14 -1.02 4.51
CA MET A 197 17.19 -0.10 4.06
C MET A 197 18.45 -0.37 4.88
N SER A 198 19.55 -0.71 4.20
CA SER A 198 20.85 -0.77 4.85
C SER A 198 21.26 0.64 5.29
N ASP A 199 22.07 0.75 6.34
CA ASP A 199 22.61 2.04 6.82
C ASP A 199 23.25 2.86 5.67
N GLU A 200 23.81 2.20 4.66
CA GLU A 200 24.37 2.85 3.47
C GLU A 200 23.31 3.44 2.52
N GLN A 201 22.16 2.76 2.39
CA GLN A 201 21.02 3.28 1.61
C GLN A 201 20.33 4.42 2.35
N TRP A 202 20.39 4.41 3.69
CA TRP A 202 19.96 5.49 4.56
C TRP A 202 20.79 6.75 4.37
N ASP A 203 22.11 6.63 4.49
CA ASP A 203 23.03 7.75 4.32
C ASP A 203 22.88 8.36 2.92
N THR A 204 22.75 7.52 1.89
CA THR A 204 22.54 7.99 0.51
C THR A 204 21.20 8.72 0.32
N ALA A 205 20.13 8.26 0.98
CA ALA A 205 18.82 8.89 0.91
C ALA A 205 18.78 10.22 1.67
N ILE A 206 19.47 10.31 2.83
CA ILE A 206 19.63 11.53 3.62
C ILE A 206 20.47 12.56 2.86
N ASP A 207 21.57 12.14 2.23
CA ASP A 207 22.44 13.03 1.43
C ASP A 207 21.74 13.61 0.19
N GLN A 208 20.65 12.97 -0.27
CA GLN A 208 19.82 13.47 -1.37
C GLN A 208 18.70 14.42 -0.92
N ILE A 209 18.45 14.53 0.40
CA ILE A 209 17.57 15.55 0.94
C ILE A 209 18.31 16.88 0.81
N PRO A 210 17.78 17.88 0.06
CA PRO A 210 18.43 19.17 -0.04
C PRO A 210 18.66 19.71 1.38
N ASP A 211 19.85 20.24 1.61
CA ASP A 211 20.33 20.69 2.91
C ASP A 211 19.52 21.92 3.36
N VAL A 212 18.30 21.67 3.85
CA VAL A 212 17.43 22.70 4.39
C VAL A 212 17.69 22.75 5.88
N ASN A 213 18.37 23.82 6.30
CA ASN A 213 18.45 24.28 7.68
C ASN A 213 17.03 24.50 8.27
N LEU A 214 16.34 23.42 8.62
CA LEU A 214 14.96 23.43 9.13
C LEU A 214 14.83 22.66 10.45
N ILE A 215 15.89 22.61 11.24
CA ILE A 215 15.78 22.26 12.66
C ILE A 215 16.58 23.28 13.47
N ASP A 216 15.94 24.41 13.73
CA ASP A 216 16.30 25.22 14.89
C ASP A 216 15.56 24.66 16.12
N SER A 217 16.24 24.71 17.28
CA SER A 217 15.81 24.25 18.60
C SER A 217 14.46 24.75 19.14
N LYS A 218 13.65 25.49 18.37
CA LYS A 218 12.45 26.17 18.87
C LYS A 218 11.11 25.77 18.26
N GLY A 219 11.03 24.82 17.34
CA GLY A 219 9.74 24.26 16.88
C GLY A 219 8.92 25.26 16.05
N PHE A 220 8.33 24.78 14.97
CA PHE A 220 7.72 25.62 13.94
C PHE A 220 6.31 26.12 14.29
N TYR A 221 6.00 27.31 13.77
CA TYR A 221 4.64 27.77 13.43
C TYR A 221 4.13 27.04 12.18
#